data_AF-A0A7C3RTA2-F1
#
_entry.id   AF-A0A7C3RTA2-F1
#
_cell.length_a   1.000
_cell.length_b   1.000
_cell.length_c   1.000
_cell.angle_alpha   90.00
_cell.angle_beta   90.00
_cell.angle_gamma   90.00
#
_symmetry.space_group_name_H-M   'P 1'
#
loop_
_entity.id
_entity.type
_entity.pdbx_description
1 polymer ?
#
loop_
_entity_poly.entity_id
_entity_poly.type
_entity_poly.pdbx_seq_one_letter_code
_entity_poly.pdbx_strand_id
1 'polypeptide(L)' 'AHTGFISQNVYLFCASEGLSTVVRASINREELSKAMKLRPDQHIILAQTVGYPKK' A
#
# COMPACT_ATOMS: atom_id res chain seq x y z
N ALA A 1 -5.18 -13.18 3.80
CA ALA A 1 -5.89 -12.57 4.96
C ALA A 1 -5.00 -11.56 5.70
N HIS A 2 -3.80 -11.95 6.16
CA HIS A 2 -2.92 -11.11 7.01
C HIS A 2 -2.65 -9.69 6.48
N THR A 3 -2.25 -9.56 5.21
CA THR A 3 -1.97 -8.25 4.58
C THR A 3 -3.19 -7.34 4.45
N GLY A 4 -4.41 -7.91 4.42
CA GLY A 4 -5.65 -7.14 4.46
C GLY A 4 -5.94 -6.56 5.84
N PHE A 5 -5.63 -7.28 6.91
CA PHE A 5 -5.75 -6.74 8.27
C PHE A 5 -4.67 -5.69 8.56
N ILE A 6 -3.45 -5.90 8.07
CA ILE A 6 -2.36 -4.91 8.18
C ILE A 6 -2.74 -3.60 7.48
N SER A 7 -3.40 -3.65 6.32
CA SER A 7 -3.77 -2.44 5.58
C SER A 7 -4.79 -1.57 6.34
N GLN A 8 -5.68 -2.17 7.14
CA GLN A 8 -6.61 -1.45 8.01
C GLN A 8 -5.89 -0.70 9.13
N ASN A 9 -4.84 -1.28 9.73
CA ASN A 9 -4.04 -0.57 10.72
C ASN A 9 -3.34 0.66 10.10
N VAL A 10 -2.86 0.54 8.86
CA VAL A 10 -2.29 1.69 8.12
C VAL A 10 -3.35 2.76 7.87
N TYR A 11 -4.60 2.38 7.57
CA TYR A 11 -5.72 3.33 7.47
C TYR A 11 -5.95 4.10 8.77
N LEU A 12 -6.00 3.40 9.90
CA LEU A 12 -6.22 4.02 11.21
C LEU A 12 -5.08 4.97 11.59
N PHE A 13 -3.84 4.58 11.35
CA PHE A 13 -2.68 5.45 11.56
C PHE A 13 -2.73 6.69 10.66
N CYS A 14 -2.99 6.52 9.36
CA CYS A 14 -3.08 7.68 8.47
C CYS A 14 -4.18 8.65 8.94
N ALA A 15 -5.34 8.14 9.36
CA ALA A 15 -6.41 8.96 9.89
C ALA A 15 -6.01 9.72 11.16
N SER A 16 -5.25 9.11 12.09
CA SER A 16 -4.79 9.80 13.31
C SER A 16 -3.79 10.91 13.02
N GLU A 17 -2.93 10.71 12.00
CA GLU A 17 -1.91 11.68 11.59
C GLU A 17 -2.42 12.74 10.60
N GLY A 18 -3.73 12.78 10.33
CA GLY A 18 -4.32 13.73 9.37
C GLY A 18 -3.94 13.45 7.91
N LEU A 19 -3.57 12.21 7.59
CA LEU A 19 -3.26 11.73 6.25
C LEU A 19 -4.46 11.00 5.63
N SER A 20 -4.56 11.06 4.31
CA SER A 20 -5.43 10.19 3.51
C SER A 20 -4.63 9.00 3.00
N THR A 21 -5.28 7.83 2.94
CA THR A 21 -4.68 6.64 2.35
C THR A 21 -5.70 5.85 1.52
N VAL A 22 -5.22 5.21 0.46
CA VAL A 22 -6.01 4.35 -0.42
C VAL A 22 -5.27 3.05 -0.70
N VAL A 23 -5.90 1.93 -0.36
CA VAL A 23 -5.43 0.59 -0.77
C VAL A 23 -5.74 0.36 -2.25
N ARG A 24 -4.75 -0.16 -2.98
CA ARG A 24 -4.85 -0.51 -4.40
C ARG A 24 -4.52 -1.99 -4.59
N ALA A 25 -5.52 -2.77 -5.01
CA ALA A 25 -5.35 -4.17 -5.39
C ALA A 25 -5.07 -4.33 -6.90
N SER A 26 -5.53 -3.38 -7.72
CA SER A 26 -5.23 -3.29 -9.15
C SER A 26 -3.94 -2.51 -9.36
N ILE A 27 -2.86 -3.23 -9.63
CA ILE A 27 -1.49 -2.72 -9.82
C ILE A 27 -0.74 -3.63 -10.80
N ASN A 28 0.15 -3.05 -11.62
CA ASN A 28 1.07 -3.83 -12.45
C ASN A 28 2.20 -4.39 -11.57
N ARG A 29 2.00 -5.62 -11.08
CA ARG A 29 2.94 -6.26 -10.14
C ARG A 29 4.29 -6.58 -10.77
N GLU A 30 4.31 -6.93 -12.06
CA GLU A 30 5.56 -7.30 -12.74
C GLU A 30 6.46 -6.09 -12.92
N GLU A 31 5.93 -5.02 -13.50
CA GLU A 31 6.68 -3.79 -13.73
C GLU A 31 7.11 -3.15 -12.41
N LEU A 32 6.22 -3.11 -11.41
CA LEU A 32 6.53 -2.55 -10.10
C LEU A 32 7.59 -3.38 -9.36
N SER A 33 7.53 -4.71 -9.44
CA SER A 33 8.54 -5.60 -8.84
C SER A 33 9.93 -5.36 -9.42
N LYS A 34 10.03 -5.23 -10.76
CA LYS A 34 11.28 -4.88 -11.46
C LYS A 34 11.79 -3.51 -11.05
N ALA A 35 10.92 -2.49 -11.04
CA ALA A 35 11.29 -1.12 -10.66
C ALA A 35 11.79 -1.03 -9.21
N MET A 36 11.17 -1.78 -8.30
CA MET A 36 11.56 -1.85 -6.89
C MET A 36 12.73 -2.81 -6.61
N LYS A 37 13.23 -3.52 -7.63
CA LYS A 37 14.31 -4.53 -7.52
C LYS A 37 14.02 -5.60 -6.46
N LEU A 38 12.78 -6.09 -6.43
CA LEU A 38 12.39 -7.13 -5.49
C LEU A 38 13.07 -8.47 -5.83
N ARG A 39 13.40 -9.24 -4.79
CA ARG A 39 13.89 -10.62 -4.97
C ARG A 39 12.76 -11.55 -5.44
N PRO A 40 13.09 -12.72 -6.01
CA PRO A 40 12.08 -13.69 -6.46
C PRO A 40 11.08 -14.14 -5.38
N ASP A 41 11.50 -14.14 -4.10
CA ASP A 41 10.68 -14.51 -2.93
C ASP A 41 9.82 -13.34 -2.38
N GLN A 42 9.99 -12.13 -2.91
CA GLN A 42 9.25 -10.95 -2.46
C GLN A 42 8.07 -10.67 -3.39
N HIS A 43 6.86 -10.70 -2.83
CA HIS A 43 5.63 -10.52 -3.60
C HIS A 43 4.86 -9.28 -3.16
N ILE A 44 4.40 -8.50 -4.14
CA ILE A 44 3.54 -7.34 -3.90
C ILE A 44 2.09 -7.82 -3.75
N ILE A 45 1.55 -7.73 -2.53
CA ILE A 45 0.17 -8.14 -2.25
C ILE A 45 -0.81 -6.99 -2.49
N LEU A 46 -0.54 -5.83 -1.88
CA LEU A 46 -1.32 -4.59 -1.99
C LEU A 46 -0.34 -3.40 -2.08
N ALA A 47 -0.79 -2.31 -2.67
CA ALA A 47 -0.12 -1.01 -2.56
C ALA A 47 -1.00 -0.03 -1.77
N GLN A 48 -0.40 0.90 -1.04
CA GLN A 48 -1.11 1.95 -0.30
C GLN A 48 -0.56 3.31 -0.69
N THR A 49 -1.38 4.12 -1.37
CA THR A 49 -1.03 5.51 -1.63
C THR A 49 -1.37 6.33 -0.39
N VAL A 50 -0.39 7.02 0.18
CA VAL A 50 -0.57 7.90 1.34
C VAL A 50 -0.25 9.34 0.93
N GLY A 51 -1.02 10.30 1.43
CA GLY A 51 -0.76 11.71 1.19
C GLY A 51 -1.66 12.62 2.01
N TYR A 52 -1.46 13.93 1.88
CA TYR A 52 -2.31 14.90 2.55
C TYR A 52 -3.70 14.98 1.89
N PRO A 53 -4.80 15.04 2.68
CA PRO A 53 -6.12 15.31 2.13
C PRO A 53 -6.12 16.64 1.38
N LYS A 54 -6.80 16.71 0.23
CA LYS A 54 -7.10 18.01 -0.39
C LYS A 54 -8.07 18.76 0.52
N LYS A 55 -7.84 20.06 0.68
CA LYS A 55 -8.80 20.97 1.32
C LYS A 55 -10.13 20.95 0.57
#